data_AF-A0A1B6CPS4-F1
#
_entry.id   AF-A0A1B6CPS4-F1
#
_cell.length_a   1.000
_cell.length_b   1.000
_cell.length_c   1.000
_cell.angle_alpha   90.00
_cell.angle_beta   90.00
_cell.angle_gamma   90.00
#
_symmetry.space_group_name_H-M   'P 1'
#
loop_
_entity.id
_entity.type
_entity.pdbx_description
1 polymer ?
#
loop_
_entity_poly.entity_id
_entity_poly.type
_entity_poly.pdbx_seq_one_letter_code
_entity_poly.pdbx_strand_id
1 'polypeptide(L)'
;MAVWRDWIKPIKYGEIMIFCISVSMLLYLYRGTHTNDSIYSLLRFIVGPCEEQGYQKKPQTQYVKSTDLFSKVKHYIQIQSTSASCPHNHSCLFYSMRNGLKLFAIGYGLNLCLKLLLQMKKIAYRPTLIFSHMFRMETFRLGAFFGGFGCLFRVVSCTLRRVSCTDSQFHAIPAGAVAGLSFFFYRDNTVALYFMWKALQIIYGLGAEKEMLPQFPHANIFFHAFATAVLFHAALLEPHNLRPSYWRFLTSVSGTKIVHMDRRCLDVFGVESSKSLQMAQSKRH
;
A
#
# COMPACT_ATOMS: atom_id res chain seq x y z
N MET A 1 21.33 -3.63 -10.73
CA MET A 1 22.62 -4.28 -10.39
C MET A 1 22.47 -5.77 -10.59
N ALA A 2 21.87 -6.54 -9.67
CA ALA A 2 21.75 -8.00 -9.83
C ALA A 2 21.00 -8.44 -11.10
N VAL A 3 19.93 -7.73 -11.49
CA VAL A 3 19.20 -7.99 -12.74
C VAL A 3 20.02 -7.62 -13.98
N TRP A 4 20.83 -6.56 -13.91
CA TRP A 4 21.68 -6.12 -15.04
C TRP A 4 22.87 -7.05 -15.26
N ARG A 5 23.34 -7.69 -14.19
CA ARG A 5 24.42 -8.68 -14.21
C ARG A 5 23.92 -10.10 -14.50
N ASP A 6 22.64 -10.26 -14.89
CA ASP A 6 21.98 -11.54 -15.13
C ASP A 6 22.02 -12.54 -13.96
N TRP A 7 22.31 -12.10 -12.74
CA TRP A 7 22.31 -12.96 -11.55
C TRP A 7 20.89 -13.34 -11.12
N ILE A 8 19.91 -12.47 -11.38
CA ILE A 8 18.52 -12.66 -10.96
C ILE A 8 17.59 -12.24 -12.08
N LYS A 9 16.65 -13.12 -12.46
CA LYS A 9 15.61 -12.79 -13.44
C LYS A 9 14.48 -11.99 -12.76
N PRO A 10 13.96 -10.92 -13.39
CA PRO A 10 12.89 -10.12 -12.80
C PRO A 10 11.59 -10.94 -12.70
N ILE A 11 11.01 -10.97 -11.51
CA ILE A 11 9.74 -11.65 -11.25
C ILE A 11 8.60 -10.78 -11.78
N LYS A 12 7.74 -11.36 -12.64
CA LYS A 12 6.53 -10.67 -13.11
C LYS A 12 5.59 -10.44 -11.93
N TYR A 13 5.13 -9.19 -11.76
CA TYR A 13 4.21 -8.77 -10.69
C TYR A 13 4.73 -8.98 -9.26
N GLY A 14 6.05 -8.92 -9.06
CA GLY A 14 6.66 -9.06 -7.73
C GLY A 14 6.14 -8.03 -6.71
N GLU A 15 5.78 -6.84 -7.17
CA GLU A 15 5.17 -5.78 -6.36
C GLU A 15 3.84 -6.18 -5.72
N ILE A 16 3.03 -7.00 -6.42
CA ILE A 16 1.75 -7.51 -5.90
C ILE A 16 2.03 -8.57 -4.84
N MET A 17 2.97 -9.47 -5.09
CA MET A 17 3.36 -10.52 -4.13
C MET A 17 3.88 -9.90 -2.82
N ILE A 18 4.76 -8.91 -2.93
CA ILE A 18 5.30 -8.17 -1.78
C ILE A 18 4.15 -7.50 -1.01
N PHE A 19 3.24 -6.83 -1.71
CA PHE A 19 2.10 -6.19 -1.07
C PHE A 19 1.17 -7.19 -0.37
N CYS A 20 0.81 -8.31 -1.02
CA CYS A 20 -0.06 -9.35 -0.46
C CYS A 20 0.52 -9.96 0.82
N ILE A 21 1.81 -10.32 0.82
CA ILE A 21 2.48 -10.88 2.00
C ILE A 21 2.52 -9.84 3.13
N SER A 22 2.91 -8.60 2.80
CA SER A 22 3.04 -7.52 3.78
C SER A 22 1.70 -7.16 4.42
N VAL A 23 0.64 -7.03 3.62
CA VAL A 23 -0.68 -6.65 4.12
C VAL A 23 -1.34 -7.80 4.90
N SER A 24 -1.14 -9.05 4.48
CA SER A 24 -1.58 -10.24 5.21
C SER A 24 -0.96 -10.29 6.61
N MET A 25 0.35 -10.07 6.70
CA MET A 25 1.07 -10.01 7.97
C MET A 25 0.61 -8.83 8.85
N LEU A 26 0.47 -7.64 8.27
CA LEU A 26 -0.01 -6.46 8.98
C LEU A 26 -1.43 -6.66 9.53
N LEU A 27 -2.33 -7.28 8.77
CA LEU A 27 -3.70 -7.57 9.20
C LEU A 27 -3.75 -8.64 10.30
N TYR A 28 -2.85 -9.61 10.24
CA TYR A 28 -2.68 -10.59 11.31
C TYR A 28 -2.25 -9.90 12.62
N LEU A 29 -1.24 -9.03 12.56
CA LEU A 29 -0.79 -8.27 13.74
C LEU A 29 -1.87 -7.29 14.24
N TYR A 30 -2.59 -6.64 13.31
CA TYR A 30 -3.70 -5.73 13.62
C TYR A 30 -4.81 -6.38 14.46
N ARG A 31 -5.07 -7.67 14.26
CA ARG A 31 -6.04 -8.42 15.08
C ARG A 31 -5.51 -8.89 16.43
N GLY A 32 -4.19 -9.00 16.59
CA GLY A 32 -3.59 -9.62 17.78
C GLY A 32 -2.93 -8.65 18.77
N THR A 33 -2.55 -7.47 18.30
CA THR A 33 -1.82 -6.48 19.09
C THR A 33 -2.38 -5.09 18.86
N HIS A 34 -2.56 -4.31 19.93
CA HIS A 34 -2.89 -2.89 19.82
C HIS A 34 -1.61 -2.08 19.75
N THR A 35 -1.43 -1.33 18.66
CA THR A 35 -0.31 -0.38 18.49
C THR A 35 -0.86 0.96 18.02
N ASN A 36 -0.23 2.06 18.45
CA ASN A 36 -0.63 3.42 18.10
C ASN A 36 -0.08 3.90 16.73
N ASP A 37 0.35 2.97 15.88
CA ASP A 37 0.95 3.31 14.59
C ASP A 37 -0.06 3.89 13.59
N SER A 38 0.39 4.85 12.79
CA SER A 38 -0.45 5.49 11.76
C SER A 38 -1.00 4.49 10.73
N ILE A 39 -0.26 3.39 10.49
CA ILE A 39 -0.73 2.34 9.58
C ILE A 39 -1.87 1.52 10.17
N TYR A 40 -1.94 1.35 11.50
CA TYR A 40 -3.07 0.70 12.16
C TYR A 40 -4.32 1.58 12.07
N SER A 41 -4.17 2.90 12.19
CA SER A 41 -5.26 3.85 11.92
C SER A 41 -5.76 3.75 10.48
N LEU A 42 -4.85 3.65 9.50
CA LEU A 42 -5.19 3.44 8.10
C LEU A 42 -5.91 2.10 7.88
N LEU A 43 -5.39 1.00 8.45
CA LEU A 43 -6.02 -0.32 8.37
C LEU A 43 -7.40 -0.31 9.01
N ARG A 44 -7.56 0.32 10.18
CA ARG A 44 -8.84 0.51 10.85
C ARG A 44 -9.85 1.27 9.99
N PHE A 45 -9.39 2.29 9.27
CA PHE A 45 -10.24 3.06 8.36
C PHE A 45 -10.69 2.22 7.15
N ILE A 46 -9.79 1.43 6.55
CA ILE A 46 -10.06 0.62 5.36
C ILE A 46 -10.87 -0.64 5.71
N VAL A 47 -10.41 -1.41 6.69
CA VAL A 47 -10.99 -2.68 7.09
C VAL A 47 -12.22 -2.48 7.96
N GLY A 48 -12.22 -1.47 8.83
CA GLY A 48 -13.29 -1.16 9.76
C GLY A 48 -13.01 -1.62 11.19
N PRO A 49 -13.75 -1.06 12.16
CA PRO A 49 -13.52 -1.31 13.58
C PRO A 49 -13.93 -2.71 14.05
N CYS A 50 -14.77 -3.43 13.30
CA CYS A 50 -15.24 -4.78 13.68
C CYS A 50 -14.14 -5.85 13.69
N GLU A 51 -12.95 -5.50 13.25
CA GLU A 51 -11.79 -6.38 13.09
C GLU A 51 -10.67 -6.00 14.07
N GLU A 52 -10.92 -5.02 14.93
CA GLU A 52 -10.02 -4.61 16.00
C GLU A 52 -10.13 -5.58 17.19
N GLN A 53 -9.00 -5.87 17.84
CA GLN A 53 -8.98 -6.73 19.01
C GLN A 53 -9.87 -6.15 20.12
N GLY A 54 -10.81 -6.94 20.63
CA GLY A 54 -11.75 -6.52 21.68
C GLY A 54 -12.91 -5.66 21.20
N TYR A 55 -13.22 -5.64 19.89
CA TYR A 55 -14.38 -4.92 19.38
C TYR A 55 -15.69 -5.37 20.06
N GLN A 56 -16.26 -4.49 20.86
CA GLN A 56 -17.61 -4.68 21.38
C GLN A 56 -18.63 -4.14 20.38
N LYS A 57 -19.62 -4.99 20.11
CA LYS A 57 -20.74 -4.69 19.22
C LYS A 57 -21.51 -3.49 19.76
N LYS A 58 -21.37 -2.33 19.11
CA LYS A 58 -22.17 -1.15 19.47
C LYS A 58 -23.65 -1.44 19.20
N PRO A 59 -24.56 -1.17 20.15
CA PRO A 59 -25.99 -1.29 19.91
C PRO A 59 -26.41 -0.36 18.75
N GLN A 60 -27.31 -0.82 17.88
CA GLN A 60 -27.78 -0.04 16.75
C GLN A 60 -28.52 1.21 17.26
N THR A 61 -28.01 2.39 16.96
CA THR A 61 -28.83 3.61 16.98
C THR A 61 -29.87 3.52 15.86
N GLN A 62 -31.14 3.68 16.21
CA GLN A 62 -32.28 3.65 15.31
C GLN A 62 -32.05 4.56 14.11
N TYR A 63 -32.07 3.98 12.91
CA TYR A 63 -32.03 4.74 11.66
C TYR A 63 -33.44 5.27 11.37
N VAL A 64 -33.57 6.59 11.24
CA VAL A 64 -34.81 7.29 10.86
C VAL A 64 -35.32 6.73 9.52
N LYS A 65 -36.62 6.37 9.50
CA LYS A 65 -37.36 5.95 8.30
C LYS A 65 -37.31 7.08 7.26
N SER A 66 -36.57 6.86 6.17
CA SER A 66 -36.67 7.66 4.95
C SER A 66 -37.39 6.81 3.90
N THR A 67 -38.52 7.35 3.43
CA THR A 67 -39.45 6.79 2.47
C THR A 67 -38.89 6.94 1.06
N ASP A 68 -38.18 5.93 0.55
CA ASP A 68 -37.78 5.87 -0.85
C ASP A 68 -37.68 4.42 -1.34
N LEU A 69 -37.82 4.20 -2.64
CA LEU A 69 -37.79 2.89 -3.31
C LEU A 69 -36.49 2.09 -3.01
N PHE A 70 -35.41 2.80 -2.70
CA PHE A 70 -34.14 2.27 -2.16
C PHE A 70 -34.31 1.51 -0.83
N SER A 71 -35.30 1.85 -0.01
CA SER A 71 -35.58 1.20 1.28
C SER A 71 -36.12 -0.23 1.12
N LYS A 72 -36.90 -0.51 0.07
CA LYS A 72 -37.43 -1.85 -0.20
C LYS A 72 -36.34 -2.83 -0.63
N VAL A 73 -35.43 -2.39 -1.52
CA VAL A 73 -34.24 -3.17 -1.91
C VAL A 73 -33.31 -3.37 -0.72
N LYS A 74 -33.11 -2.34 0.10
CA LYS A 74 -32.32 -2.39 1.34
C LYS A 74 -32.88 -3.41 2.34
N HIS A 75 -34.21 -3.50 2.46
CA HIS A 75 -34.88 -4.46 3.35
C HIS A 75 -34.76 -5.91 2.84
N TYR A 76 -34.87 -6.14 1.54
CA TYR A 76 -34.74 -7.48 0.95
C TYR A 76 -33.31 -8.03 1.06
N ILE A 77 -32.29 -7.17 0.89
CA ILE A 77 -30.88 -7.55 1.05
C ILE A 77 -30.50 -7.73 2.54
N GLN A 78 -31.19 -7.07 3.47
CA GLN A 78 -30.91 -7.19 4.92
C GLN A 78 -31.25 -8.57 5.50
N ILE A 79 -32.16 -9.32 4.87
CA ILE A 79 -32.71 -10.58 5.39
C ILE A 79 -31.86 -11.81 4.99
N GLN A 80 -31.04 -11.72 3.94
CA GLN A 80 -30.29 -12.87 3.45
C GLN A 80 -28.94 -13.02 4.19
N SER A 81 -28.90 -13.93 5.16
CA SER A 81 -27.71 -14.48 5.85
C SER A 81 -27.06 -13.66 6.98
N THR A 82 -27.78 -13.44 8.07
CA THR A 82 -27.16 -13.24 9.39
C THR A 82 -26.69 -14.60 9.92
N SER A 83 -25.38 -14.75 10.07
CA SER A 83 -24.74 -15.90 10.73
C SER A 83 -24.39 -15.47 12.15
N ALA A 84 -24.67 -16.32 13.15
CA ALA A 84 -24.44 -16.02 14.57
C ALA A 84 -22.96 -15.67 14.89
N SER A 85 -22.02 -16.16 14.07
CA SER A 85 -20.58 -16.00 14.27
C SER A 85 -20.00 -14.63 13.83
N CYS A 86 -20.78 -13.78 13.16
CA CYS A 86 -20.30 -12.49 12.68
C CYS A 86 -20.70 -11.34 13.65
N PRO A 87 -19.79 -10.40 13.98
CA PRO A 87 -20.08 -9.34 14.95
C PRO A 87 -21.03 -8.24 14.43
N HIS A 88 -21.42 -8.26 13.16
CA HIS A 88 -22.22 -7.21 12.52
C HIS A 88 -23.72 -7.52 12.46
N ASN A 89 -24.57 -6.49 12.56
CA ASN A 89 -26.03 -6.62 12.60
C ASN A 89 -26.74 -6.68 11.23
N HIS A 90 -26.04 -6.37 10.14
CA HIS A 90 -26.61 -6.40 8.79
C HIS A 90 -26.13 -7.65 8.02
N SER A 91 -26.70 -7.94 6.85
CA SER A 91 -26.18 -9.00 6.00
C SER A 91 -24.71 -8.78 5.63
N CYS A 92 -23.89 -9.85 5.62
CA CYS A 92 -22.45 -9.78 5.35
C CYS A 92 -22.16 -9.08 4.01
N LEU A 93 -22.99 -9.37 3.01
CA LEU A 93 -22.85 -8.83 1.65
C LEU A 93 -23.11 -7.32 1.64
N PHE A 94 -24.20 -6.86 2.27
CA PHE A 94 -24.51 -5.44 2.39
C PHE A 94 -23.43 -4.70 3.18
N TYR A 95 -22.95 -5.28 4.28
CA TYR A 95 -21.88 -4.71 5.09
C TYR A 95 -20.57 -4.54 4.29
N SER A 96 -20.25 -5.51 3.44
CA SER A 96 -19.05 -5.49 2.60
C SER A 96 -19.20 -4.49 1.44
N MET A 97 -20.32 -4.53 0.71
CA MET A 97 -20.57 -3.61 -0.41
C MET A 97 -20.65 -2.16 0.03
N ARG A 98 -21.34 -1.87 1.15
CA ARG A 98 -21.44 -0.49 1.66
C ARG A 98 -20.07 0.11 1.96
N ASN A 99 -19.16 -0.70 2.50
CA ASN A 99 -17.81 -0.27 2.78
C ASN A 99 -16.95 -0.16 1.53
N GLY A 100 -17.04 -1.15 0.64
CA GLY A 100 -16.39 -1.10 -0.67
C GLY A 100 -16.77 0.17 -1.43
N LEU A 101 -18.05 0.51 -1.49
CA LEU A 101 -18.53 1.72 -2.15
C LEU A 101 -18.04 3.00 -1.45
N LYS A 102 -18.07 3.04 -0.11
CA LYS A 102 -17.54 4.18 0.66
C LYS A 102 -16.05 4.41 0.35
N LEU A 103 -15.24 3.36 0.40
CA LEU A 103 -13.81 3.44 0.15
C LEU A 103 -13.48 3.71 -1.31
N PHE A 104 -14.29 3.18 -2.24
CA PHE A 104 -14.19 3.48 -3.65
C PHE A 104 -14.41 4.98 -3.90
N ALA A 105 -15.48 5.55 -3.34
CA ALA A 105 -15.79 6.97 -3.47
C ALA A 105 -14.67 7.86 -2.88
N ILE A 106 -14.12 7.48 -1.72
CA ILE A 106 -13.00 8.21 -1.09
C ILE A 106 -11.73 8.11 -1.93
N GLY A 107 -11.38 6.90 -2.40
CA GLY A 107 -10.22 6.68 -3.25
C GLY A 107 -10.30 7.42 -4.58
N TYR A 108 -11.48 7.41 -5.19
CA TYR A 108 -11.77 8.18 -6.40
C TYR A 108 -11.64 9.69 -6.15
N GLY A 109 -12.26 10.19 -5.07
CA GLY A 109 -12.19 11.60 -4.68
C GLY A 109 -10.76 12.07 -4.41
N LEU A 110 -9.94 11.26 -3.75
CA LEU A 110 -8.54 11.59 -3.46
C LEU A 110 -7.70 11.69 -4.74
N ASN A 111 -7.85 10.73 -5.65
CA ASN A 111 -7.12 10.74 -6.93
C ASN A 111 -7.55 11.93 -7.81
N LEU A 112 -8.85 12.21 -7.85
CA LEU A 112 -9.40 13.37 -8.56
C LEU A 112 -8.87 14.67 -7.94
N CYS A 113 -8.96 14.83 -6.62
CA CYS A 113 -8.49 16.01 -5.90
C CYS A 113 -7.00 16.27 -6.15
N LEU A 114 -6.14 15.25 -6.05
CA LEU A 114 -4.70 15.39 -6.27
C LEU A 114 -4.39 15.81 -7.71
N LYS A 115 -5.06 15.22 -8.71
CA LYS A 115 -4.90 15.63 -10.12
C LYS A 115 -5.35 17.06 -10.36
N LEU A 116 -6.47 17.45 -9.76
CA LEU A 116 -6.97 18.83 -9.84
C LEU A 116 -5.94 19.79 -9.23
N LEU A 117 -5.49 19.54 -8.00
CA LEU A 117 -4.52 20.38 -7.28
C LEU A 117 -3.19 20.57 -8.05
N LEU A 118 -2.65 19.49 -8.63
CA LEU A 118 -1.41 19.59 -9.42
C LEU A 118 -1.59 20.33 -10.75
N GLN A 119 -2.81 20.43 -11.27
CA GLN A 119 -3.11 21.00 -12.59
C GLN A 119 -4.00 22.26 -12.52
N MET A 120 -4.18 22.86 -11.35
CA MET A 120 -5.07 24.01 -11.14
C MET A 120 -4.83 25.14 -12.14
N LYS A 121 -3.57 25.44 -12.45
CA LYS A 121 -3.20 26.49 -13.41
C LYS A 121 -3.68 26.21 -14.84
N LYS A 122 -3.64 24.94 -15.28
CA LYS A 122 -4.08 24.52 -16.62
C LYS A 122 -5.61 24.45 -16.70
N ILE A 123 -6.23 23.99 -15.62
CA ILE A 123 -7.68 23.85 -15.49
C ILE A 123 -8.36 25.23 -15.49
N ALA A 124 -7.75 26.23 -14.83
CA ALA A 124 -8.26 27.60 -14.81
C ALA A 124 -8.39 28.21 -16.21
N TYR A 125 -7.54 27.79 -17.16
CA TYR A 125 -7.56 28.31 -18.53
C TYR A 125 -8.46 27.49 -19.48
N ARG A 126 -8.70 26.20 -19.19
CA ARG A 126 -9.49 25.27 -20.03
C ARG A 126 -10.36 24.34 -19.14
N PRO A 127 -11.61 24.71 -18.80
CA PRO A 127 -12.46 23.95 -17.87
C PRO A 127 -12.97 22.61 -18.43
N THR A 128 -13.03 22.45 -19.76
CA THR A 128 -13.47 21.21 -20.42
C THR A 128 -12.54 20.03 -20.15
N LEU A 129 -11.30 20.28 -19.68
CA LEU A 129 -10.37 19.24 -19.27
C LEU A 129 -10.78 18.53 -17.97
N ILE A 130 -11.59 19.15 -17.11
CA ILE A 130 -12.03 18.53 -15.84
C ILE A 130 -12.88 17.30 -16.13
N PHE A 131 -13.86 17.42 -17.05
CA PHE A 131 -14.78 16.34 -17.38
C PHE A 131 -14.06 15.14 -18.03
N SER A 132 -13.07 15.42 -18.88
CA SER A 132 -12.25 14.37 -19.49
C SER A 132 -11.28 13.70 -18.51
N HIS A 133 -10.76 14.43 -17.51
CA HIS A 133 -9.95 13.87 -16.43
C HIS A 133 -10.77 13.04 -15.43
N MET A 134 -12.02 13.43 -15.19
CA MET A 134 -12.97 12.73 -14.33
C MET A 134 -13.29 11.32 -14.87
N PHE A 135 -13.52 11.20 -16.17
CA PHE A 135 -13.86 9.92 -16.82
C PHE A 135 -12.65 9.07 -17.25
N ARG A 136 -11.43 9.45 -16.90
CA ARG A 136 -10.24 8.67 -17.26
C ARG A 136 -10.09 7.44 -16.37
N MET A 137 -9.86 6.27 -16.98
CA MET A 137 -9.65 4.99 -16.27
C MET A 137 -8.57 5.04 -15.18
N GLU A 138 -7.53 5.85 -15.37
CA GLU A 138 -6.48 6.07 -14.37
C GLU A 138 -7.00 6.68 -13.06
N THR A 139 -8.07 7.48 -13.13
CA THR A 139 -8.69 8.10 -11.96
C THR A 139 -9.43 7.06 -11.12
N PHE A 140 -9.97 6.02 -11.78
CA PHE A 140 -10.66 4.91 -11.12
C PHE A 140 -9.73 3.86 -10.49
N ARG A 141 -8.46 3.74 -10.91
CA ARG A 141 -7.52 2.71 -10.40
C ARG A 141 -7.39 2.71 -8.88
N LEU A 142 -7.21 3.88 -8.26
CA LEU A 142 -7.07 4.01 -6.81
C LEU A 142 -8.37 3.69 -6.07
N GLY A 143 -9.52 4.14 -6.61
CA GLY A 143 -10.84 3.81 -6.08
C GLY A 143 -11.11 2.31 -6.15
N ALA A 144 -10.84 1.68 -7.29
CA ALA A 144 -10.98 0.24 -7.50
C ALA A 144 -10.12 -0.58 -6.52
N PHE A 145 -8.89 -0.13 -6.27
CA PHE A 145 -8.03 -0.72 -5.26
C PHE A 145 -8.63 -0.64 -3.85
N PHE A 146 -8.96 0.55 -3.33
CA PHE A 146 -9.48 0.68 -1.96
C PHE A 146 -10.85 0.02 -1.78
N GLY A 147 -11.75 0.18 -2.74
CA GLY A 147 -13.07 -0.44 -2.72
C GLY A 147 -12.98 -1.97 -2.83
N GLY A 148 -12.16 -2.47 -3.74
CA GLY A 148 -11.90 -3.89 -3.92
C GLY A 148 -11.25 -4.52 -2.71
N PHE A 149 -10.20 -3.90 -2.16
CA PHE A 149 -9.52 -4.36 -0.95
C PHE A 149 -10.49 -4.48 0.23
N GLY A 150 -11.22 -3.40 0.54
CA GLY A 150 -12.15 -3.38 1.67
C GLY A 150 -13.33 -4.32 1.51
N CYS A 151 -13.81 -4.55 0.29
CA CYS A 151 -14.88 -5.50 -0.01
C CYS A 151 -14.38 -6.95 0.12
N LEU A 152 -13.30 -7.31 -0.58
CA LEU A 152 -12.72 -8.64 -0.58
C LEU A 152 -12.31 -9.08 0.82
N PHE A 153 -11.65 -8.21 1.59
CA PHE A 153 -11.23 -8.53 2.94
C PHE A 153 -12.40 -8.96 3.83
N ARG A 154 -13.51 -8.20 3.78
CA ARG A 154 -14.69 -8.47 4.60
C ARG A 154 -15.47 -9.68 4.13
N VAL A 155 -15.64 -9.85 2.82
CA VAL A 155 -16.28 -11.04 2.24
C VAL A 155 -15.52 -12.29 2.66
N VAL A 156 -14.20 -12.31 2.48
CA VAL A 156 -13.37 -13.48 2.84
C VAL A 156 -13.36 -13.72 4.34
N SER A 157 -13.24 -12.67 5.16
CA SER A 157 -13.29 -12.80 6.63
C SER A 157 -14.64 -13.35 7.12
N CYS A 158 -15.76 -12.89 6.57
CA CYS A 158 -17.08 -13.39 6.91
C CYS A 158 -17.27 -14.84 6.47
N THR A 159 -16.80 -15.19 5.26
CA THR A 159 -16.86 -16.56 4.76
C THR A 159 -16.03 -17.50 5.63
N LEU A 160 -14.81 -17.12 6.02
CA LEU A 160 -13.97 -17.92 6.92
C LEU A 160 -14.60 -18.08 8.30
N ARG A 161 -15.20 -17.02 8.88
CA ARG A 161 -15.92 -17.11 10.16
C ARG A 161 -17.12 -18.05 10.09
N ARG A 162 -17.82 -18.12 8.95
CA ARG A 162 -18.94 -19.05 8.73
C ARG A 162 -18.48 -20.50 8.63
N VAL A 163 -17.35 -20.75 7.95
CA VAL A 163 -16.83 -22.11 7.78
C VAL A 163 -16.20 -22.62 9.08
N SER A 164 -15.44 -21.78 9.79
CA SER A 164 -14.73 -22.17 11.01
C SER A 164 -15.55 -22.05 12.29
N CYS A 165 -16.75 -21.44 12.23
CA CYS A 165 -17.63 -21.13 13.36
C CYS A 165 -16.97 -20.42 14.56
N THR A 166 -15.76 -19.89 14.38
CA THR A 166 -14.89 -19.32 15.42
C THR A 166 -14.25 -18.05 14.89
N ASP A 167 -14.02 -17.06 15.77
CA ASP A 167 -13.28 -15.86 15.41
C ASP A 167 -11.81 -16.01 15.79
N SER A 168 -11.01 -16.57 14.87
CA SER A 168 -9.57 -16.71 15.05
C SER A 168 -8.80 -15.56 14.40
N GLN A 169 -7.66 -15.20 15.00
CA GLN A 169 -6.73 -14.23 14.43
C GLN A 169 -6.13 -14.72 13.11
N PHE A 170 -5.93 -16.03 12.96
CA PHE A 170 -5.34 -16.65 11.76
C PHE A 170 -6.18 -16.44 10.50
N HIS A 171 -7.50 -16.22 10.62
CA HIS A 171 -8.35 -15.90 9.48
C HIS A 171 -7.95 -14.59 8.77
N ALA A 172 -7.21 -13.68 9.44
CA ALA A 172 -6.72 -12.45 8.84
C ALA A 172 -5.66 -12.69 7.75
N ILE A 173 -4.88 -13.78 7.85
CA ILE A 173 -3.82 -14.10 6.89
C ILE A 173 -4.39 -14.37 5.49
N PRO A 174 -5.28 -15.37 5.29
CA PRO A 174 -5.87 -15.64 3.97
C PRO A 174 -6.79 -14.49 3.52
N ALA A 175 -7.52 -13.84 4.43
CA ALA A 175 -8.34 -12.67 4.09
C ALA A 175 -7.50 -11.50 3.57
N GLY A 176 -6.36 -11.22 4.20
CA GLY A 176 -5.42 -10.19 3.79
C GLY A 176 -4.72 -10.53 2.47
N ALA A 177 -4.34 -11.79 2.27
CA ALA A 177 -3.72 -12.23 1.01
C ALA A 177 -4.68 -12.09 -0.18
N VAL A 178 -5.94 -12.53 -0.04
CA VAL A 178 -6.95 -12.39 -1.11
C VAL A 178 -7.33 -10.93 -1.32
N ALA A 179 -7.48 -10.15 -0.25
CA ALA A 179 -7.74 -8.71 -0.36
C ALA A 179 -6.59 -7.98 -1.06
N GLY A 180 -5.34 -8.39 -0.79
CA GLY A 180 -4.14 -7.83 -1.40
C GLY A 180 -4.11 -7.95 -2.92
N LEU A 181 -4.79 -8.94 -3.51
CA LEU A 181 -4.89 -9.09 -4.97
C LEU A 181 -5.57 -7.89 -5.65
N SER A 182 -6.38 -7.10 -4.92
CA SER A 182 -6.94 -5.86 -5.45
C SER A 182 -5.87 -4.83 -5.84
N PHE A 183 -4.65 -4.96 -5.33
CA PHE A 183 -3.50 -4.14 -5.70
C PHE A 183 -3.11 -4.29 -7.18
N PHE A 184 -3.60 -5.33 -7.86
CA PHE A 184 -3.48 -5.46 -9.31
C PHE A 184 -3.99 -4.22 -10.07
N PHE A 185 -5.04 -3.56 -9.57
CA PHE A 185 -5.58 -2.34 -10.19
C PHE A 185 -4.70 -1.10 -9.96
N TYR A 186 -3.93 -1.06 -8.88
CA TYR A 186 -3.11 0.07 -8.47
C TYR A 186 -1.66 -0.37 -8.21
N ARG A 187 -0.95 -0.64 -9.31
CA ARG A 187 0.39 -1.21 -9.31
C ARG A 187 1.46 -0.13 -9.12
N ASP A 188 1.83 0.15 -7.87
CA ASP A 188 2.90 1.10 -7.51
C ASP A 188 3.94 0.48 -6.58
N ASN A 189 5.19 0.38 -7.05
CA ASN A 189 6.30 -0.17 -6.27
C ASN A 189 6.52 0.58 -4.95
N THR A 190 6.33 1.90 -4.95
CA THR A 190 6.55 2.75 -3.77
C THR A 190 5.62 2.35 -2.64
N VAL A 191 4.35 2.06 -2.97
CA VAL A 191 3.35 1.63 -1.99
C VAL A 191 3.64 0.22 -1.50
N ALA A 192 3.94 -0.72 -2.41
CA ALA A 192 4.30 -2.09 -2.02
C ALA A 192 5.50 -2.13 -1.06
N LEU A 193 6.58 -1.40 -1.38
CA LEU A 193 7.76 -1.31 -0.52
C LEU A 193 7.46 -0.59 0.80
N TYR A 194 6.60 0.43 0.80
CA TYR A 194 6.21 1.13 2.03
C TYR A 194 5.48 0.19 3.00
N PHE A 195 4.51 -0.58 2.52
CA PHE A 195 3.78 -1.56 3.34
C PHE A 195 4.71 -2.66 3.85
N MET A 196 5.63 -3.15 3.01
CA MET A 196 6.66 -4.12 3.41
C MET A 196 7.56 -3.57 4.52
N TRP A 197 8.08 -2.36 4.35
CA TRP A 197 8.93 -1.73 5.35
C TRP A 197 8.19 -1.50 6.67
N LYS A 198 6.93 -1.07 6.61
CA LYS A 198 6.10 -0.88 7.81
C LYS A 198 5.79 -2.19 8.51
N ALA A 199 5.52 -3.26 7.77
CA ALA A 199 5.37 -4.60 8.36
C ALA A 199 6.64 -5.00 9.11
N LEU A 200 7.81 -4.82 8.51
CA LEU A 200 9.11 -5.13 9.14
C LEU A 200 9.34 -4.27 10.39
N GLN A 201 9.08 -2.96 10.31
CA GLN A 201 9.21 -2.04 11.45
C GLN A 201 8.37 -2.49 12.65
N ILE A 202 7.10 -2.86 12.40
CA ILE A 202 6.17 -3.29 13.46
C ILE A 202 6.59 -4.65 14.04
N ILE A 203 6.99 -5.61 13.20
CA ILE A 203 7.47 -6.92 13.66
C ILE A 203 8.70 -6.74 14.55
N TYR A 204 9.64 -5.88 14.16
CA TYR A 204 10.81 -5.58 14.97
C TYR A 204 10.41 -4.94 16.31
N GLY A 205 9.49 -3.96 16.30
CA GLY A 205 8.98 -3.33 17.53
C GLY A 205 8.38 -4.35 18.48
N LEU A 206 7.47 -5.20 17.99
CA LEU A 206 6.85 -6.26 18.79
C LEU A 206 7.87 -7.31 19.28
N GLY A 207 8.89 -7.61 18.48
CA GLY A 207 9.94 -8.54 18.88
C GLY A 207 10.89 -7.95 19.94
N ALA A 208 11.13 -6.65 19.89
CA ALA A 208 11.90 -5.92 20.89
C ALA A 208 11.15 -5.79 22.21
N GLU A 209 9.82 -5.58 22.17
CA GLU A 209 8.96 -5.59 23.37
C GLU A 209 8.91 -6.95 24.07
N LYS A 210 8.99 -8.04 23.30
CA LYS A 210 9.02 -9.42 23.82
C LYS A 210 10.40 -9.89 24.24
N GLU A 211 11.39 -9.00 24.28
CA GLU A 211 12.80 -9.30 24.59
C GLU A 211 13.44 -10.38 23.68
N MET A 212 12.81 -10.70 22.55
CA MET A 212 13.36 -11.69 21.59
C MET A 212 14.44 -11.09 20.70
N LEU A 213 14.43 -9.76 20.53
CA LEU A 213 15.37 -9.01 19.71
C LEU A 213 16.06 -7.94 20.56
N PRO A 214 17.38 -7.75 20.42
CA PRO A 214 18.10 -6.70 21.13
C PRO A 214 17.65 -5.32 20.65
N GLN A 215 17.44 -4.39 21.58
CA GLN A 215 17.16 -3.00 21.26
C GLN A 215 18.43 -2.33 20.74
N PHE A 216 18.49 -2.09 19.43
CA PHE A 216 19.61 -1.35 18.83
C PHE A 216 19.48 0.16 19.11
N PRO A 217 20.34 0.76 19.95
CA PRO A 217 20.36 2.20 20.12
C PRO A 217 20.71 2.87 18.78
N HIS A 218 20.03 3.97 18.44
CA HIS A 218 20.25 4.73 17.20
C HIS A 218 20.08 3.93 15.88
N ALA A 219 19.28 2.86 15.88
CA ALA A 219 19.02 2.05 14.68
C ALA A 219 18.64 2.89 13.45
N ASN A 220 17.84 3.94 13.63
CA ASN A 220 17.44 4.84 12.54
C ASN A 220 18.64 5.51 11.84
N ILE A 221 19.66 5.93 12.60
CA ILE A 221 20.88 6.55 12.05
C ILE A 221 21.68 5.49 11.30
N PHE A 222 21.82 4.30 11.87
CA PHE A 222 22.52 3.20 11.23
C PHE A 222 21.88 2.81 9.90
N PHE A 223 20.56 2.57 9.87
CA PHE A 223 19.86 2.22 8.63
C PHE A 223 19.91 3.34 7.59
N HIS A 224 19.82 4.59 8.02
CA HIS A 224 19.99 5.72 7.13
C HIS A 224 21.41 5.75 6.52
N ALA A 225 22.46 5.67 7.36
CA ALA A 225 23.84 5.66 6.91
C ALA A 225 24.14 4.49 5.97
N PHE A 226 23.64 3.29 6.31
CA PHE A 226 23.77 2.10 5.49
C PHE A 226 23.07 2.26 4.13
N ALA A 227 21.81 2.71 4.11
CA ALA A 227 21.08 2.93 2.87
C ALA A 227 21.75 4.00 1.99
N THR A 228 22.24 5.09 2.60
CA THR A 228 23.00 6.13 1.89
C THR A 228 24.32 5.58 1.34
N ALA A 229 25.06 4.77 2.10
CA ALA A 229 26.29 4.13 1.64
C ALA A 229 26.04 3.22 0.43
N VAL A 230 24.99 2.39 0.47
CA VAL A 230 24.57 1.55 -0.67
C VAL A 230 24.21 2.40 -1.89
N LEU A 231 23.50 3.52 -1.68
CA LEU A 231 23.09 4.42 -2.76
C LEU A 231 24.31 5.10 -3.42
N PHE A 232 25.28 5.56 -2.64
CA PHE A 232 26.53 6.11 -3.15
C PHE A 232 27.38 5.06 -3.86
N HIS A 233 27.50 3.86 -3.29
CA HIS A 233 28.18 2.73 -3.93
C HIS A 233 27.57 2.45 -5.32
N ALA A 234 26.23 2.42 -5.40
CA ALA A 234 25.54 2.24 -6.66
C ALA A 234 25.75 3.39 -7.63
N ALA A 235 25.76 4.63 -7.15
CA ALA A 235 25.96 5.82 -7.99
C ALA A 235 27.38 5.92 -8.58
N LEU A 236 28.37 5.39 -7.87
CA LEU A 236 29.76 5.34 -8.32
C LEU A 236 29.97 4.26 -9.37
N LEU A 237 29.53 3.02 -9.09
CA LEU A 237 29.78 1.88 -9.97
C LEU A 237 28.80 1.77 -11.14
N GLU A 238 27.50 1.86 -10.88
CA GLU A 238 26.44 1.59 -11.86
C GLU A 238 25.28 2.62 -11.77
N PRO A 239 25.54 3.91 -12.06
CA PRO A 239 24.54 4.98 -11.98
C PRO A 239 23.29 4.76 -12.84
N HIS A 240 23.41 4.02 -13.94
CA HIS A 240 22.32 3.73 -14.87
C HIS A 240 21.14 2.96 -14.23
N ASN A 241 21.41 2.23 -13.14
CA ASN A 241 20.45 1.43 -12.41
C ASN A 241 19.73 2.21 -11.30
N LEU A 242 20.14 3.46 -11.02
CA LEU A 242 19.41 4.33 -10.08
C LEU A 242 18.19 4.97 -10.73
N ARG A 243 17.16 5.18 -9.92
CA ARG A 243 16.02 6.03 -10.31
C ARG A 243 16.52 7.45 -10.57
N PRO A 244 16.07 8.16 -11.62
CA PRO A 244 16.52 9.51 -11.92
C PRO A 244 16.37 10.51 -10.77
N SER A 245 15.34 10.35 -9.93
CA SER A 245 15.14 11.16 -8.72
C SER A 245 16.28 10.99 -7.70
N TYR A 246 16.73 9.76 -7.46
CA TYR A 246 17.85 9.49 -6.55
C TYR A 246 19.18 9.98 -7.12
N TRP A 247 19.40 9.83 -8.42
CA TRP A 247 20.57 10.40 -9.09
C TRP A 247 20.65 11.92 -8.94
N ARG A 248 19.52 12.63 -9.12
CA ARG A 248 19.44 14.09 -8.90
C ARG A 248 19.73 14.46 -7.44
N PHE A 249 19.17 13.72 -6.50
CA PHE A 249 19.44 13.92 -5.07
C PHE A 249 20.94 13.79 -4.77
N LEU A 250 21.59 12.72 -5.21
CA LEU A 250 23.02 12.50 -5.00
C LEU A 250 23.90 13.55 -5.70
N THR A 251 23.50 13.97 -6.91
CA THR A 251 24.19 15.04 -7.63
C THR A 251 24.09 16.37 -6.88
N SER A 252 22.92 16.67 -6.28
CA SER A 252 22.69 17.88 -5.49
C SER A 252 23.54 17.86 -4.21
N VAL A 253 23.49 16.76 -3.44
CA VAL A 253 24.24 16.61 -2.19
C VAL A 253 25.75 16.67 -2.41
N SER A 254 26.24 16.15 -3.55
CA SER A 254 27.67 16.17 -3.89
C SER A 254 28.15 17.46 -4.57
N GLY A 255 27.27 18.44 -4.81
CA GLY A 255 27.61 19.66 -5.54
C GLY A 255 28.17 19.36 -6.93
N THR A 256 27.48 18.49 -7.69
CA THR A 256 27.83 17.98 -9.04
C THR A 256 29.15 17.23 -9.17
N LYS A 257 29.97 17.10 -8.11
CA LYS A 257 31.28 16.41 -8.15
C LYS A 257 31.18 14.96 -8.64
N ILE A 258 30.11 14.25 -8.28
CA ILE A 258 29.91 12.84 -8.67
C ILE A 258 29.78 12.63 -10.19
N VAL A 259 29.43 13.70 -10.93
CA VAL A 259 29.28 13.71 -12.39
C VAL A 259 30.62 13.92 -13.08
N HIS A 260 31.52 14.69 -12.45
CA HIS A 260 32.83 15.04 -13.00
C HIS A 260 33.96 14.07 -12.58
N MET A 261 33.68 13.18 -11.63
CA MET A 261 34.63 12.17 -11.18
C MET A 261 34.98 11.21 -12.32
N ASP A 262 36.27 11.08 -12.64
CA ASP A 262 36.73 10.09 -13.62
C ASP A 262 36.53 8.67 -13.07
N ARG A 263 36.00 7.78 -13.92
CA ARG A 263 35.63 6.41 -13.57
C ARG A 263 36.44 5.37 -14.34
N ARG A 264 37.40 5.78 -15.17
CA ARG A 264 38.27 4.86 -15.92
C ARG A 264 38.97 3.84 -15.01
N CYS A 265 39.37 4.26 -13.81
CA CYS A 265 39.99 3.36 -12.83
C CYS A 265 39.01 2.29 -12.29
N LEU A 266 37.70 2.55 -12.32
CA LEU A 266 36.67 1.61 -11.86
C LEU A 266 36.28 0.60 -12.94
N ASP A 267 36.61 0.87 -14.20
CA ASP A 267 36.35 -0.06 -15.30
C ASP A 267 37.17 -1.35 -15.19
N VAL A 268 38.26 -1.34 -14.41
CA VAL A 268 39.06 -2.54 -14.06
C VAL A 268 38.20 -3.62 -13.39
N PHE A 269 37.14 -3.23 -12.67
CA PHE A 269 36.22 -4.18 -12.05
C PHE A 269 35.22 -4.82 -13.02
N GLY A 270 35.32 -4.53 -14.33
CA GLY A 270 34.45 -5.13 -15.36
C GLY A 270 33.01 -4.60 -15.36
N VAL A 271 32.74 -3.50 -14.64
CA VAL A 271 31.40 -2.93 -14.45
C VAL A 271 31.05 -1.81 -15.45
N GLU A 272 31.94 -1.51 -16.41
CA GLU A 272 31.77 -0.44 -17.43
C GLU A 272 31.21 0.88 -16.83
N SER A 273 31.78 1.31 -15.69
CA SER A 273 31.33 2.47 -14.92
C SER A 273 31.37 3.77 -15.72
N SER A 274 32.32 3.94 -16.63
CA SER A 274 32.41 5.12 -17.51
C SER A 274 31.23 5.21 -18.49
N LYS A 275 30.92 4.12 -19.19
CA LYS A 275 29.80 4.01 -20.13
C LYS A 275 28.45 4.13 -19.42
N SER A 276 28.31 3.54 -18.24
CA SER A 276 27.07 3.64 -17.47
C SER A 276 26.76 5.06 -16.99
N LEU A 277 27.77 5.89 -16.73
CA LEU A 277 27.59 7.30 -16.42
C LEU A 277 27.01 8.07 -17.61
N GLN A 278 27.51 7.82 -18.82
CA GLN A 278 26.99 8.44 -20.04
C GLN A 278 25.50 8.09 -20.25
N MET A 279 25.12 6.83 -20.01
CA MET A 279 23.72 6.40 -20.05
C MET A 279 22.85 7.08 -18.99
N ALA A 280 23.38 7.32 -17.79
CA ALA A 280 22.65 8.01 -16.74
C ALA A 280 22.45 9.50 -17.06
N GLN A 281 23.40 10.11 -17.76
CA GLN A 281 23.33 11.50 -18.21
C GLN A 281 22.36 11.67 -19.40
N SER A 282 22.33 10.72 -20.35
CA SER A 282 21.42 10.79 -21.50
C SER A 282 19.95 10.71 -21.11
N LYS A 283 19.61 9.97 -20.03
CA LYS A 283 18.25 9.94 -19.44
C LYS A 283 17.78 11.26 -18.82
N ARG A 284 18.57 12.34 -18.85
CA ARG A 284 18.16 13.67 -18.35
C ARG A 284 17.25 14.44 -19.31
N HIS A 285 17.15 14.04 -20.57
CA HIS A 285 16.30 14.68 -21.58
C HIS A 285 14.95 13.97 -21.74
#